data_AF-A0A7R9FR56-F1
#
_entry.id   AF-A0A7R9FR56-F1
#
_cell.length_a   1.000
_cell.length_b   1.000
_cell.length_c   1.000
_cell.angle_alpha   90.00
_cell.angle_beta   90.00
_cell.angle_gamma   90.00
#
_symmetry.space_group_name_H-M   'P 1'
#
loop_
_entity.id
_entity.type
_entity.pdbx_description
1 polymer ?
#
loop_
_entity_poly.entity_id
_entity_poly.type
_entity_poly.pdbx_seq_one_letter_code
_entity_poly.pdbx_strand_id
1 'polypeptide(L)'
;MWMTSLEGQLFQWNQQLYKMGNKHSKGGNWENVLYFIPESDKTSDITHNIAHEGLESWALELIDGSEEIENVWVYTQPPHEAQLTAGLLYHAFVVLQTNEWWWSVEKDTGGIFLQRSKKKEFVKEYFRMENREVPLSLEAGDRGRMKMEDLIHWLYKQREVRKGYRIDDRDMNCQGFAKRVFDEFAKSKFWELIIP
;
A
#
# COMPACT_ATOMS: atom_id res chain seq x y z
N MET A 1 7.71 5.89 35.60
CA MET A 1 7.05 5.64 34.30
C MET A 1 8.07 4.86 33.48
N TRP A 2 7.95 3.53 33.49
CA TRP A 2 8.97 2.62 32.94
C TRP A 2 8.38 1.98 31.68
N MET A 3 8.90 2.34 30.52
CA MET A 3 8.69 1.55 29.29
C MET A 3 9.32 0.18 29.52
N THR A 4 8.57 -0.88 29.27
CA THR A 4 9.05 -2.25 29.51
C THR A 4 10.10 -2.64 28.46
N SER A 5 11.11 -3.40 28.88
CA SER A 5 12.36 -3.62 28.13
C SER A 5 12.23 -4.36 26.79
N LEU A 6 11.03 -4.82 26.42
CA LEU A 6 10.76 -5.49 25.14
C LEU A 6 10.50 -4.50 24.02
N GLU A 7 9.77 -3.40 24.28
CA GLU A 7 9.48 -2.37 23.29
C GLU A 7 10.74 -1.61 22.87
N GLY A 8 11.64 -1.33 23.84
CA GLY A 8 12.94 -0.72 23.58
C GLY A 8 13.91 -1.62 22.78
N GLN A 9 13.83 -2.94 22.97
CA GLN A 9 14.65 -3.91 22.22
C GLN A 9 14.12 -4.12 20.79
N LEU A 10 12.78 -4.16 20.61
CA LEU A 10 12.13 -4.17 19.30
C LEU A 10 12.42 -2.88 18.50
N PHE A 11 12.43 -1.72 19.16
CA PHE A 11 12.75 -0.43 18.55
C PHE A 11 14.20 -0.38 18.01
N GLN A 12 15.18 -0.87 18.78
CA GLN A 12 16.57 -0.89 18.32
C GLN A 12 16.83 -1.93 17.20
N TRP A 13 16.09 -3.03 17.20
CA TRP A 13 16.20 -4.07 16.17
C TRP A 13 15.64 -3.60 14.81
N ASN A 14 14.50 -2.89 14.82
CA ASN A 14 13.91 -2.32 13.60
C ASN A 14 14.79 -1.24 12.95
N GLN A 15 15.49 -0.43 13.76
CA GLN A 15 16.45 0.57 13.28
C GLN A 15 17.72 -0.06 12.68
N GLN A 16 18.10 -1.28 13.10
CA GLN A 16 19.23 -2.01 12.53
C GLN A 16 18.88 -2.64 11.17
N LEU A 17 17.66 -3.15 10.99
CA LEU A 17 17.21 -3.69 9.69
C LEU A 17 17.16 -2.62 8.60
N TYR A 18 16.74 -1.40 8.93
CA TYR A 18 16.76 -0.25 8.00
C TYR A 18 18.17 0.09 7.47
N LYS A 19 19.22 -0.20 8.23
CA LYS A 19 20.62 0.08 7.87
C LYS A 19 21.33 -1.08 7.16
N MET A 20 20.72 -2.28 7.11
CA MET A 20 21.34 -3.49 6.54
C MET A 20 20.94 -3.80 5.09
N GLY A 21 20.19 -2.90 4.42
CA GLY A 21 19.89 -3.00 2.99
C GLY A 21 21.13 -2.80 2.12
N ASN A 22 22.04 -3.79 2.09
CA ASN A 22 23.28 -3.76 1.32
C ASN A 22 23.14 -4.51 -0.01
N LYS A 23 23.54 -3.79 -1.06
CA LYS A 23 23.76 -4.16 -2.47
C LYS A 23 23.99 -5.66 -2.76
N HIS A 24 23.07 -6.25 -3.53
CA HIS A 24 23.30 -6.97 -4.81
C HIS A 24 22.19 -8.04 -5.07
N SER A 25 21.19 -7.71 -5.88
CA SER A 25 20.59 -8.60 -6.90
C SER A 25 19.45 -7.86 -7.64
N LYS A 26 19.15 -8.26 -8.88
CA LYS A 26 18.25 -7.57 -9.83
C LYS A 26 16.75 -7.76 -9.54
N GLY A 27 16.36 -7.62 -8.29
CA GLY A 27 14.97 -7.64 -7.81
C GLY A 27 15.04 -7.36 -6.32
N GLY A 28 14.37 -6.29 -5.86
CA GLY A 28 14.47 -5.87 -4.46
C GLY A 28 14.08 -7.00 -3.51
N ASN A 29 14.65 -6.97 -2.31
CA ASN A 29 14.39 -7.93 -1.25
C ASN A 29 12.93 -7.83 -0.81
N TRP A 30 12.04 -8.61 -1.43
CA TRP A 30 10.64 -8.67 -1.03
C TRP A 30 10.53 -9.27 0.37
N GLU A 31 10.00 -8.51 1.32
CA GLU A 31 10.06 -8.89 2.74
C GLU A 31 8.87 -9.75 3.21
N ASN A 32 7.88 -10.03 2.35
CA ASN A 32 6.61 -10.69 2.72
C ASN A 32 5.90 -9.99 3.89
N VAL A 33 5.95 -8.67 3.91
CA VAL A 33 5.43 -7.82 4.99
C VAL A 33 4.40 -6.84 4.46
N LEU A 34 3.40 -6.56 5.31
CA LEU A 34 2.53 -5.39 5.19
C LEU A 34 3.01 -4.31 6.15
N TYR A 35 3.20 -3.10 5.63
CA TYR A 35 3.58 -1.91 6.40
C TYR A 35 2.34 -1.04 6.61
N PHE A 36 2.14 -0.57 7.85
CA PHE A 36 1.04 0.33 8.17
C PHE A 36 1.51 1.69 8.70
N ILE A 37 0.98 2.76 8.09
CA ILE A 37 1.20 4.16 8.47
C ILE A 37 -0.16 4.77 8.90
N PRO A 38 -0.43 4.86 10.22
CA PRO A 38 -1.76 5.18 10.74
C PRO A 38 -2.16 6.66 10.63
N GLU A 39 -1.20 7.57 10.53
CA GLU A 39 -1.41 9.02 10.46
C GLU A 39 -0.37 9.70 9.57
N SER A 40 -0.47 9.51 8.25
CA SER A 40 0.54 10.02 7.30
C SER A 40 0.65 11.55 7.24
N ASP A 41 -0.29 12.28 7.84
CA ASP A 41 -0.27 13.73 8.02
C ASP A 41 0.43 14.22 9.30
N LYS A 42 0.79 13.33 10.23
CA LYS A 42 1.30 13.70 11.56
C LYS A 42 2.58 13.00 11.97
N THR A 43 2.78 11.75 11.58
CA THR A 43 3.93 10.95 12.03
C THR A 43 4.78 10.49 10.85
N SER A 44 6.10 10.42 11.08
CA SER A 44 7.09 9.91 10.12
C SER A 44 7.35 8.41 10.27
N ASP A 45 6.60 7.73 11.14
CA ASP A 45 6.96 6.40 11.62
C ASP A 45 6.03 5.35 11.04
N ILE A 46 6.64 4.41 10.31
CA ILE A 46 5.97 3.14 10.01
C ILE A 46 5.72 2.47 11.36
N THR A 47 4.45 2.37 11.71
CA THR A 47 4.09 1.98 13.08
C THR A 47 4.10 0.46 13.22
N HIS A 48 3.86 -0.29 12.13
CA HIS A 48 3.79 -1.75 12.18
C HIS A 48 4.33 -2.41 10.90
N ASN A 49 5.13 -3.46 11.10
CA ASN A 49 5.55 -4.42 10.08
C ASN A 49 4.85 -5.75 10.39
N ILE A 50 3.85 -6.10 9.60
CA ILE A 50 2.97 -7.25 9.89
C ILE A 50 3.27 -8.35 8.88
N ALA A 51 3.74 -9.49 9.39
CA ALA A 51 3.84 -10.71 8.62
C ALA A 51 2.45 -11.24 8.27
N HIS A 52 2.36 -12.04 7.20
CA HIS A 52 1.09 -12.59 6.72
C HIS A 52 0.26 -13.28 7.81
N GLU A 53 0.90 -14.02 8.72
CA GLU A 53 0.27 -14.76 9.81
C GLU A 53 -0.40 -13.87 10.85
N GLY A 54 0.01 -12.60 10.97
CA GLY A 54 -0.52 -11.64 11.94
C GLY A 54 -1.59 -10.70 11.38
N LEU A 55 -1.93 -10.79 10.08
CA LEU A 55 -2.79 -9.82 9.41
C LEU A 55 -4.22 -9.76 9.98
N GLU A 56 -4.86 -10.91 10.24
CA GLU A 56 -6.24 -10.94 10.73
C GLU A 56 -6.36 -10.34 12.14
N SER A 57 -5.47 -10.71 13.06
CA SER A 57 -5.45 -10.14 14.41
C SER A 57 -5.19 -8.64 14.39
N TRP A 58 -4.28 -8.19 13.52
CA TRP A 58 -3.98 -6.78 13.34
C TRP A 58 -5.17 -5.97 12.79
N ALA A 59 -5.94 -6.55 11.87
CA ALA A 59 -7.15 -5.92 11.32
C ALA A 59 -8.13 -5.53 12.43
N LEU A 60 -8.34 -6.46 13.37
CA LEU A 60 -9.26 -6.28 14.51
C LEU A 60 -8.80 -5.21 15.50
N GLU A 61 -7.49 -4.96 15.59
CA GLU A 61 -6.93 -4.01 16.55
C GLU A 61 -6.85 -2.58 16.01
N LEU A 62 -6.51 -2.39 14.73
CA LEU A 62 -6.18 -1.06 14.20
C LEU A 62 -7.19 -0.46 13.22
N ILE A 63 -8.04 -1.30 12.63
CA ILE A 63 -9.07 -0.86 11.69
C ILE A 63 -10.42 -0.95 12.38
N ASP A 64 -11.17 0.14 12.31
CA ASP A 64 -12.56 0.11 12.74
C ASP A 64 -13.35 -0.74 11.74
N GLY A 65 -13.81 -1.93 12.16
CA GLY A 65 -14.62 -2.84 11.33
C GLY A 65 -15.98 -2.26 10.88
N SER A 66 -16.34 -1.06 11.31
CA SER A 66 -17.50 -0.31 10.81
C SER A 66 -17.17 0.60 9.62
N GLU A 67 -15.90 0.76 9.26
CA GLU A 67 -15.45 1.71 8.25
C GLU A 67 -15.80 1.23 6.82
N GLU A 68 -16.88 1.78 6.26
CA GLU A 68 -17.35 1.50 4.91
C GLU A 68 -16.52 2.26 3.86
N ILE A 69 -16.14 1.58 2.78
CA ILE A 69 -15.48 2.22 1.64
C ILE A 69 -16.55 2.89 0.79
N GLU A 70 -16.55 4.22 0.79
CA GLU A 70 -17.50 5.04 0.02
C GLU A 70 -17.08 5.14 -1.44
N ASN A 71 -15.77 5.33 -1.67
CA ASN A 71 -15.21 5.52 -3.01
C ASN A 71 -13.82 4.88 -3.14
N VAL A 72 -13.50 4.47 -4.35
CA VAL A 72 -12.23 3.85 -4.73
C VAL A 72 -11.71 4.46 -6.03
N TRP A 73 -10.41 4.74 -6.10
CA TRP A 73 -9.74 5.28 -7.28
C TRP A 73 -8.42 4.59 -7.56
N VAL A 74 -8.08 4.45 -8.83
CA VAL A 74 -6.73 4.06 -9.28
C VAL A 74 -5.99 5.30 -9.74
N TYR A 75 -4.79 5.49 -9.21
CA TYR A 75 -3.86 6.49 -9.69
C TYR A 75 -2.61 5.83 -10.27
N THR A 76 -2.03 6.47 -11.26
CA THR A 76 -0.75 6.09 -11.86
C THR A 76 0.24 7.25 -11.81
N GLN A 77 1.52 6.92 -11.82
CA GLN A 77 2.60 7.88 -11.96
C GLN A 77 3.72 7.32 -12.84
N PRO A 78 4.43 8.18 -13.60
CA PRO A 78 5.62 7.76 -14.32
C PRO A 78 6.75 7.37 -13.35
N PRO A 79 7.70 6.53 -13.78
CA PRO A 79 8.82 6.08 -12.95
C PRO A 79 9.84 7.20 -12.72
N HIS A 80 9.91 8.19 -13.61
CA HIS A 80 10.67 9.44 -13.46
C HIS A 80 10.13 10.49 -14.44
N GLU A 81 10.26 11.79 -14.10
CA GLU A 81 9.84 12.91 -14.96
C GLU A 81 10.38 12.86 -16.40
N ALA A 82 11.58 12.31 -16.62
CA ALA A 82 12.26 12.29 -17.92
C ALA A 82 11.91 11.07 -18.81
N GLN A 83 11.14 10.10 -18.31
CA GLN A 83 10.73 8.90 -19.04
C GLN A 83 9.23 8.95 -19.40
N LEU A 84 8.87 9.87 -20.29
CA LEU A 84 7.54 9.95 -20.91
C LEU A 84 7.34 8.93 -22.06
N THR A 85 8.35 8.11 -22.40
CA THR A 85 8.35 7.30 -23.64
C THR A 85 8.39 5.78 -23.45
N ALA A 86 8.28 5.25 -22.23
CA ALA A 86 8.18 3.81 -22.01
C ALA A 86 6.80 3.47 -21.42
N GLY A 87 5.77 3.35 -22.27
CA GLY A 87 4.39 2.99 -21.88
C GLY A 87 4.21 1.61 -21.19
N LEU A 88 5.29 1.02 -20.69
CA LEU A 88 5.37 -0.26 -20.00
C LEU A 88 5.71 -0.10 -18.50
N LEU A 89 6.35 1.00 -18.10
CA LEU A 89 6.80 1.21 -16.72
C LEU A 89 6.05 2.40 -16.15
N TYR A 90 5.08 2.13 -15.29
CA TYR A 90 4.41 3.10 -14.44
C TYR A 90 4.09 2.44 -13.10
N HIS A 91 4.10 3.24 -12.04
CA HIS A 91 3.63 2.78 -10.73
C HIS A 91 2.12 3.03 -10.64
N ALA A 92 1.39 2.04 -10.13
CA ALA A 92 -0.05 2.13 -9.92
C ALA A 92 -0.38 1.85 -8.45
N PHE A 93 -1.36 2.57 -7.92
CA PHE A 93 -1.83 2.41 -6.56
C PHE A 93 -3.31 2.76 -6.43
N VAL A 94 -3.92 2.31 -5.34
CA VAL A 94 -5.33 2.56 -5.05
C VAL A 94 -5.45 3.56 -3.91
N VAL A 95 -6.37 4.51 -4.07
CA VAL A 95 -6.83 5.38 -2.98
C VAL A 95 -8.27 5.02 -2.65
N LEU A 96 -8.57 4.89 -1.36
CA LEU A 96 -9.90 4.61 -0.84
C LEU A 96 -10.35 5.80 0.02
N GLN A 97 -11.63 6.13 -0.07
CA GLN A 97 -12.29 7.04 0.87
C GLN A 97 -13.29 6.22 1.68
N THR A 98 -13.30 6.48 2.98
CA THR A 98 -14.30 5.99 3.92
C THR A 98 -14.99 7.19 4.56
N ASN A 99 -15.96 6.92 5.44
CA ASN A 99 -16.62 7.96 6.23
C ASN A 99 -15.65 8.77 7.10
N GLU A 100 -14.54 8.16 7.54
CA GLU A 100 -13.62 8.75 8.52
C GLU A 100 -12.23 9.05 7.97
N TRP A 101 -11.76 8.31 6.97
CA TRP A 101 -10.36 8.35 6.55
C TRP A 101 -10.21 8.31 5.03
N TRP A 102 -9.06 8.79 4.60
CA TRP A 102 -8.50 8.49 3.30
C TRP A 102 -7.41 7.45 3.48
N TRP A 103 -7.36 6.48 2.58
CA TRP A 103 -6.36 5.42 2.59
C TRP A 103 -5.65 5.36 1.25
N SER A 104 -4.38 4.94 1.24
CA SER A 104 -3.77 4.34 0.04
C SER A 104 -3.29 2.93 0.29
N VAL A 105 -3.37 2.12 -0.76
CA VAL A 105 -3.05 0.70 -0.80
C VAL A 105 -2.10 0.49 -1.96
N GLU A 106 -0.86 0.13 -1.64
CA GLU A 106 0.23 0.12 -2.62
C GLU A 106 1.10 -1.10 -2.46
N LYS A 107 1.75 -1.50 -3.55
CA LYS A 107 2.71 -2.60 -3.55
C LYS A 107 3.97 -2.15 -4.28
N ASP A 108 5.13 -2.47 -3.74
CA ASP A 108 6.41 -2.20 -4.37
C ASP A 108 7.41 -3.34 -4.11
N THR A 109 8.70 -3.13 -4.35
CA THR A 109 9.70 -4.17 -4.09
C THR A 109 9.88 -4.53 -2.62
N GLY A 110 9.49 -3.69 -1.67
CA GLY A 110 9.62 -3.94 -0.22
C GLY A 110 8.45 -4.73 0.36
N GLY A 111 7.23 -4.46 -0.11
CA GLY A 111 6.03 -5.12 0.42
C GLY A 111 4.72 -4.47 -0.01
N ILE A 112 3.69 -4.64 0.81
CA ILE A 112 2.41 -3.94 0.68
C ILE A 112 2.35 -2.82 1.72
N PHE A 113 1.92 -1.64 1.31
CA PHE A 113 1.82 -0.45 2.15
C PHE A 113 0.35 -0.05 2.27
N LEU A 114 -0.08 0.08 3.51
CA LEU A 114 -1.32 0.73 3.89
C LEU A 114 -0.97 2.02 4.61
N GLN A 115 -1.43 3.15 4.09
CA GLN A 115 -1.34 4.42 4.81
C GLN A 115 -2.71 5.07 4.88
N ARG A 116 -2.98 5.79 5.97
CA ARG A 116 -4.20 6.57 6.10
C ARG A 116 -3.94 7.97 6.65
N SER A 117 -4.84 8.88 6.30
CA SER A 117 -4.87 10.25 6.80
C SER A 117 -6.30 10.79 6.80
N LYS A 118 -6.55 11.80 7.64
CA LYS A 118 -7.80 12.59 7.55
C LYS A 118 -7.86 13.44 6.28
N LYS A 119 -6.78 13.53 5.51
CA LYS A 119 -6.68 14.36 4.32
C LYS A 119 -6.25 13.54 3.10
N LYS A 120 -7.02 13.65 2.01
CA LYS A 120 -6.75 12.97 0.73
C LYS A 120 -5.33 13.21 0.20
N GLU A 121 -4.84 14.45 0.30
CA GLU A 121 -3.52 14.84 -0.23
C GLU A 121 -2.39 13.98 0.35
N PHE A 122 -2.43 13.65 1.64
CA PHE A 122 -1.40 12.87 2.33
C PHE A 122 -1.40 11.36 2.03
N VAL A 123 -2.44 10.85 1.37
CA VAL A 123 -2.44 9.46 0.87
C VAL A 123 -2.30 9.38 -0.64
N LYS A 124 -2.64 10.45 -1.35
CA LYS A 124 -2.57 10.54 -2.81
C LYS A 124 -1.19 11.02 -3.26
N GLU A 125 -0.71 12.12 -2.70
CA GLU A 125 0.50 12.84 -3.16
C GLU A 125 1.76 12.42 -2.42
N TYR A 126 1.61 11.67 -1.33
CA TYR A 126 2.71 11.16 -0.54
C TYR A 126 2.72 9.63 -0.57
N PHE A 127 3.92 9.06 -0.58
CA PHE A 127 4.15 7.63 -0.39
C PHE A 127 5.24 7.45 0.64
N ARG A 128 4.97 6.68 1.70
CA ARG A 128 5.91 6.56 2.83
C ARG A 128 6.35 7.94 3.34
N MET A 129 5.41 8.88 3.36
CA MET A 129 5.59 10.26 3.84
C MET A 129 6.53 11.11 2.96
N GLU A 130 7.00 10.58 1.82
CA GLU A 130 7.76 11.32 0.82
C GLU A 130 6.81 11.80 -0.27
N ASN A 131 6.99 13.05 -0.73
CA ASN A 131 6.19 13.59 -1.81
C ASN A 131 6.51 12.84 -3.12
N ARG A 132 5.48 12.45 -3.85
CA ARG A 132 5.59 11.97 -5.22
C ARG A 132 5.87 13.18 -6.09
N GLU A 133 7.13 13.53 -6.29
CA GLU A 133 7.56 14.69 -7.10
C GLU A 133 7.22 14.56 -8.60
N VAL A 134 6.23 13.74 -8.97
CA VAL A 134 5.81 13.44 -10.33
C VAL A 134 4.30 13.61 -10.49
N PRO A 135 3.81 14.05 -11.66
CA PRO A 135 2.38 14.16 -11.93
C PRO A 135 1.65 12.82 -11.80
N LEU A 136 0.50 12.84 -11.15
CA LEU A 136 -0.40 11.70 -11.01
C LEU A 136 -1.50 11.74 -12.06
N SER A 137 -1.82 10.59 -12.66
CA SER A 137 -2.98 10.42 -13.54
C SER A 137 -4.05 9.60 -12.83
N LEU A 138 -5.30 10.05 -12.92
CA LEU A 138 -6.46 9.29 -12.44
C LEU A 138 -6.93 8.38 -13.57
N GLU A 139 -6.79 7.06 -13.39
CA GLU A 139 -7.17 6.08 -14.42
C GLU A 139 -8.60 5.58 -14.27
N ALA A 140 -9.03 5.37 -13.03
CA ALA A 140 -10.34 4.81 -12.73
C ALA A 140 -10.88 5.31 -11.39
N GLY A 141 -12.21 5.35 -11.28
CA GLY A 141 -12.89 5.73 -10.05
C GLY A 141 -14.32 5.19 -10.00
N ASP A 142 -14.71 4.66 -8.86
CA ASP A 142 -16.06 4.17 -8.60
C ASP A 142 -16.45 4.33 -7.12
N ARG A 143 -17.72 4.09 -6.82
CA ARG A 143 -18.15 3.87 -5.43
C ARG A 143 -17.55 2.57 -4.91
N GLY A 144 -17.24 2.53 -3.62
CA GLY A 144 -16.91 1.30 -2.93
C GLY A 144 -18.14 0.43 -2.68
N ARG A 145 -17.90 -0.85 -2.38
CA ARG A 145 -18.98 -1.83 -2.07
C ARG A 145 -18.74 -2.65 -0.80
N MET A 146 -17.61 -2.47 -0.13
CA MET A 146 -17.15 -3.27 1.01
C MET A 146 -16.59 -2.38 2.11
N LYS A 147 -16.11 -2.98 3.19
CA LYS A 147 -15.48 -2.29 4.31
C LYS A 147 -13.95 -2.38 4.25
N MET A 148 -13.27 -1.55 5.04
CA MET A 148 -11.82 -1.65 5.20
C MET A 148 -11.37 -2.97 5.83
N GLU A 149 -12.16 -3.55 6.73
CA GLU A 149 -11.91 -4.90 7.27
C GLU A 149 -11.88 -5.97 6.16
N ASP A 150 -12.78 -5.86 5.18
CA ASP A 150 -12.84 -6.77 4.04
C ASP A 150 -11.57 -6.69 3.18
N LEU A 151 -10.95 -5.51 3.06
CA LEU A 151 -9.64 -5.36 2.40
C LEU A 151 -8.58 -6.21 3.08
N ILE A 152 -8.51 -6.19 4.41
CA ILE A 152 -7.48 -6.95 5.12
C ILE A 152 -7.73 -8.46 5.02
N HIS A 153 -8.98 -8.87 5.19
CA HIS A 153 -9.37 -10.25 4.96
C HIS A 153 -9.07 -10.70 3.53
N TRP A 154 -9.28 -9.84 2.54
CA TRP A 154 -8.95 -10.14 1.16
C TRP A 154 -7.44 -10.27 0.94
N LEU A 155 -6.62 -9.33 1.45
CA LEU A 155 -5.15 -9.40 1.38
C LEU A 155 -4.62 -10.71 2.00
N TYR A 156 -5.21 -11.13 3.12
CA TYR A 156 -4.91 -12.40 3.76
C TYR A 156 -5.37 -13.60 2.90
N LYS A 157 -6.66 -13.71 2.56
CA LYS A 157 -7.22 -14.84 1.81
C LYS A 157 -6.57 -15.04 0.44
N GLN A 158 -6.28 -13.95 -0.27
CA GLN A 158 -5.60 -13.97 -1.57
C GLN A 158 -4.09 -14.14 -1.47
N ARG A 159 -3.54 -14.17 -0.24
CA ARG A 159 -2.10 -14.27 0.04
C ARG A 159 -1.29 -13.18 -0.66
N GLU A 160 -1.83 -11.97 -0.81
CA GLU A 160 -1.20 -10.89 -1.58
C GLU A 160 0.18 -10.51 -1.02
N VAL A 161 0.33 -10.53 0.31
CA VAL A 161 1.61 -10.30 1.01
C VAL A 161 2.65 -11.40 0.71
N ARG A 162 2.22 -12.60 0.34
CA ARG A 162 3.12 -13.71 -0.08
C ARG A 162 3.36 -13.76 -1.58
N LYS A 163 2.59 -13.01 -2.38
CA LYS A 163 2.89 -12.83 -3.79
C LYS A 163 4.09 -11.88 -3.85
N GLY A 164 5.29 -12.40 -4.12
CA GLY A 164 6.49 -11.58 -4.28
C GLY A 164 6.32 -10.45 -5.30
N TYR A 165 7.33 -9.58 -5.41
CA TYR A 165 7.35 -8.53 -6.44
C TYR A 165 8.21 -8.93 -7.64
N ARG A 166 7.64 -8.84 -8.84
CA ARG A 166 8.34 -9.05 -10.11
C ARG A 166 7.86 -8.03 -11.12
N ILE A 167 8.73 -7.11 -11.54
CA ILE A 167 8.37 -5.96 -12.38
C ILE A 167 7.78 -6.37 -13.75
N ASP A 168 8.27 -7.48 -14.30
CA ASP A 168 7.92 -8.07 -15.60
C ASP A 168 6.66 -8.94 -15.55
N ASP A 169 6.15 -9.23 -14.36
CA ASP A 169 5.03 -10.13 -14.13
C ASP A 169 3.85 -9.32 -13.59
N ARG A 170 2.82 -9.17 -14.43
CA ARG A 170 1.63 -8.37 -14.09
C ARG A 170 0.90 -8.90 -12.87
N ASP A 171 0.96 -10.19 -12.58
CA ASP A 171 0.30 -10.74 -11.40
C ASP A 171 1.04 -10.41 -10.10
N MET A 172 2.32 -10.04 -10.21
CA MET A 172 3.23 -9.86 -9.08
C MET A 172 3.69 -8.40 -8.90
N ASN A 173 3.46 -7.51 -9.84
CA ASN A 173 3.83 -6.09 -9.74
C ASN A 173 2.73 -5.19 -9.15
N CYS A 174 3.03 -3.89 -9.06
CA CYS A 174 2.11 -2.87 -8.54
C CYS A 174 0.86 -2.67 -9.42
N GLN A 175 0.99 -2.84 -10.73
CA GLN A 175 -0.10 -2.64 -11.68
C GLN A 175 -1.19 -3.69 -11.50
N GLY A 176 -0.85 -4.98 -11.55
CA GLY A 176 -1.86 -6.01 -11.34
C GLY A 176 -2.36 -6.06 -9.91
N PHE A 177 -1.54 -5.70 -8.92
CA PHE A 177 -2.04 -5.54 -7.55
C PHE A 177 -3.11 -4.45 -7.46
N ALA A 178 -2.84 -3.24 -7.96
CA ALA A 178 -3.81 -2.15 -7.96
C ALA A 178 -5.09 -2.50 -8.74
N LYS A 179 -4.97 -3.22 -9.86
CA LYS A 179 -6.13 -3.76 -10.59
C LYS A 179 -6.96 -4.71 -9.74
N ARG A 180 -6.34 -5.71 -9.11
CA ARG A 180 -7.07 -6.67 -8.27
C ARG A 180 -7.77 -6.00 -7.10
N VAL A 181 -7.13 -5.02 -6.46
CA VAL A 181 -7.77 -4.24 -5.40
C VAL A 181 -8.94 -3.43 -5.98
N PHE A 182 -8.75 -2.69 -7.07
CA PHE A 182 -9.84 -1.91 -7.65
C PHE A 182 -11.04 -2.78 -8.05
N ASP A 183 -10.81 -3.85 -8.78
CA ASP A 183 -11.86 -4.75 -9.29
C ASP A 183 -12.64 -5.46 -8.16
N GLU A 184 -11.97 -5.73 -7.04
CA GLU A 184 -12.62 -6.34 -5.87
C GLU A 184 -13.46 -5.33 -5.08
N PHE A 185 -13.01 -4.08 -4.96
CA PHE A 185 -13.61 -3.11 -4.05
C PHE A 185 -14.51 -2.08 -4.74
N ALA A 186 -14.40 -1.92 -6.05
CA ALA A 186 -15.29 -1.09 -6.86
C ALA A 186 -16.67 -1.74 -7.02
N LYS A 187 -17.71 -0.90 -6.99
CA LYS A 187 -19.11 -1.36 -7.03
C LYS A 187 -19.51 -1.94 -8.37
N SER A 188 -19.04 -1.37 -9.47
CA SER A 188 -19.58 -1.62 -10.80
C SER A 188 -18.56 -1.54 -11.93
N LYS A 189 -17.36 -1.00 -11.68
CA LYS A 189 -16.31 -0.83 -12.68
C LYS A 189 -15.17 -1.80 -12.47
N PHE A 190 -14.50 -2.08 -13.57
CA PHE A 190 -13.21 -2.75 -13.61
C PHE A 190 -12.18 -1.79 -14.19
N TRP A 191 -10.92 -1.93 -13.77
CA TRP A 191 -9.83 -1.18 -14.39
C TRP A 191 -9.05 -2.08 -15.33
N GLU A 192 -9.01 -1.72 -16.61
CA GLU A 192 -8.18 -2.41 -17.59
C GLU A 192 -6.77 -1.82 -17.58
N LEU A 193 -5.77 -2.72 -17.48
CA LEU A 193 -4.38 -2.30 -17.58
C LEU A 193 -4.11 -1.79 -18.98
N ILE A 194 -3.32 -0.72 -19.09
CA ILE A 194 -2.83 -0.26 -20.38
C ILE A 194 -1.90 -1.34 -20.92
N ILE A 195 -2.30 -1.99 -22.01
CA ILE A 195 -1.51 -2.96 -22.76
C ILE A 195 -1.05 -2.25 -24.04
N PRO A 196 0.26 -2.13 -24.29
CA PRO A 196 0.74 -1.67 -25.59
C PRO A 196 0.40 -2.66 -26.71
#